data_AF-A0A4R3ZD71-F1
#
_entry.id   AF-A0A4R3ZD71-F1
#
_cell.length_a   1.000
_cell.length_b   1.000
_cell.length_c   1.000
_cell.angle_alpha   90.00
_cell.angle_beta   90.00
_cell.angle_gamma   90.00
#
_symmetry.space_group_name_H-M   'P 1'
#
loop_
_entity.id
_entity.type
_entity.pdbx_description
1 polymer ?
#
loop_
_entity_poly.entity_id
_entity_poly.type
_entity_poly.pdbx_seq_one_letter_code
_entity_poly.pdbx_strand_id
1 'polypeptide(L)' 'MNNLMTRNKAEARRIESWLHSQIAELGATKIAEVAGVNKSTVSRWRENLLPNMSMLLAILISHRQSVEGQMEA' A
#
# COMPACT_ATOMS: atom_id res chain seq x y z
N MET A 1 -13.80 -16.22 -8.13
CA MET A 1 -12.94 -15.98 -6.94
C MET A 1 -11.45 -15.93 -7.28
N ASN A 2 -10.88 -16.94 -7.95
CA ASN A 2 -9.41 -17.06 -8.18
C ASN A 2 -8.77 -15.89 -8.95
N ASN A 3 -9.47 -15.31 -9.93
CA ASN A 3 -8.92 -14.20 -10.74
C ASN A 3 -8.75 -12.90 -9.92
N LEU A 4 -9.75 -12.56 -9.09
CA LEU A 4 -9.69 -11.36 -8.23
C LEU A 4 -8.57 -11.47 -7.18
N MET A 5 -8.42 -12.65 -6.57
CA MET A 5 -7.35 -12.89 -5.60
C MET A 5 -5.96 -12.76 -6.24
N THR A 6 -5.78 -13.29 -7.46
CA THR A 6 -4.52 -13.17 -8.21
C THR A 6 -4.22 -11.72 -8.61
N ARG A 7 -5.22 -10.98 -9.10
CA ARG A 7 -5.08 -9.55 -9.44
C ARG A 7 -4.71 -8.71 -8.23
N ASN A 8 -5.42 -8.88 -7.11
CA ASN A 8 -5.13 -8.13 -5.89
C ASN A 8 -3.73 -8.44 -5.35
N LYS A 9 -3.26 -9.69 -5.45
CA LYS A 9 -1.87 -10.05 -5.11
C LYS A 9 -0.84 -9.36 -6.00
N ALA A 10 -1.08 -9.29 -7.30
CA ALA A 10 -0.18 -8.61 -8.23
C ALA A 10 -0.12 -7.10 -7.98
N GLU A 11 -1.29 -6.48 -7.78
CA GLU A 11 -1.37 -5.05 -7.46
C GLU A 11 -0.79 -4.73 -6.08
N ALA A 12 -0.98 -5.59 -5.08
CA ALA A 12 -0.35 -5.43 -3.77
C ALA A 12 1.17 -5.36 -3.88
N ARG A 13 1.81 -6.23 -4.68
CA ARG A 13 3.26 -6.19 -4.90
C ARG A 13 3.74 -4.92 -5.59
N ARG A 14 2.95 -4.39 -6.52
CA ARG A 14 3.23 -3.11 -7.19
C ARG A 14 3.15 -1.95 -6.20
N ILE A 15 2.08 -1.89 -5.41
CA ILE A 15 1.88 -0.88 -4.36
C ILE A 15 3.01 -0.95 -3.33
N GLU A 16 3.37 -2.15 -2.88
CA GLU A 16 4.44 -2.37 -1.90
C GLU A 16 5.80 -1.85 -2.42
N SER A 17 6.13 -2.20 -3.67
CA SER A 17 7.36 -1.72 -4.32
C SER A 17 7.38 -0.21 -4.44
N TRP A 18 6.26 0.39 -4.85
CA TRP A 18 6.11 1.84 -4.95
C TRP A 18 6.26 2.53 -3.59
N LEU A 19 5.60 2.01 -2.54
CA LEU A 19 5.73 2.54 -1.17
C LEU A 19 7.17 2.46 -0.66
N HIS A 20 7.89 1.36 -0.94
CA HIS A 20 9.30 1.25 -0.60
C HIS A 20 10.14 2.33 -1.30
N SER A 21 9.93 2.56 -2.59
CA SER A 21 10.62 3.63 -3.34
C SER A 21 10.32 5.01 -2.76
N GLN A 22 9.06 5.32 -2.45
CA GLN A 22 8.67 6.61 -1.88
C GLN A 22 9.27 6.83 -0.48
N ILE A 23 9.32 5.78 0.35
CA ILE A 23 9.95 5.87 1.67
C ILE A 23 11.46 6.08 1.55
N ALA A 24 12.11 5.46 0.56
CA ALA A 24 13.53 5.64 0.29
C ALA A 24 13.85 7.05 -0.23
N GLU A 25 13.03 7.56 -1.16
CA GLU A 25 13.17 8.87 -1.78
C GLU A 25 12.94 10.02 -0.78
N LEU A 26 11.85 9.96 0.00
CA LEU A 26 11.54 10.98 1.01
C LEU A 26 12.45 10.87 2.25
N GLY A 27 12.91 9.66 2.54
CA GLY A 27 13.79 9.36 3.67
C GLY A 27 13.04 9.12 4.98
N ALA A 28 13.44 8.07 5.70
CA ALA A 28 12.81 7.64 6.95
C ALA A 28 12.82 8.70 8.06
N THR A 29 13.83 9.59 8.09
CA THR A 29 13.89 10.69 9.06
C THR A 29 12.76 11.69 8.82
N LYS A 30 12.57 12.12 7.56
CA LYS A 30 11.54 13.11 7.23
C LYS A 30 10.14 12.57 7.47
N ILE A 31 9.92 11.30 7.13
CA ILE A 31 8.66 10.60 7.41
C ILE A 31 8.39 10.54 8.92
N ALA A 32 9.41 10.20 9.71
CA ALA A 32 9.30 10.12 11.15
C ALA A 32 8.89 11.47 11.76
N GLU A 33 9.53 12.57 11.32
CA GLU A 33 9.19 13.94 11.74
C GLU A 33 7.73 14.28 11.43
N VAL A 34 7.29 14.08 10.19
CA VAL A 34 5.92 14.43 9.75
C VAL A 34 4.86 13.57 10.44
N ALA A 35 5.16 12.29 10.64
CA ALA A 35 4.24 11.36 11.30
C ALA A 35 4.26 11.47 12.83
N GLY A 36 5.16 12.28 13.42
CA GLY A 36 5.29 12.40 14.88
C GLY A 36 5.72 11.11 15.57
N VAL A 37 6.55 10.29 14.91
CA VAL A 37 7.05 9.01 15.43
C VAL A 37 8.57 8.94 15.42
N ASN A 38 9.14 7.96 16.12
CA ASN A 38 10.57 7.69 16.04
C ASN A 38 10.97 7.09 14.69
N LYS A 39 12.19 7.38 14.21
CA LYS A 39 12.74 6.79 12.97
C LYS A 39 12.70 5.26 12.96
N SER A 40 12.92 4.62 14.11
CA SER A 40 12.83 3.16 14.26
C SER A 40 11.43 2.61 14.01
N THR A 41 10.37 3.38 14.28
CA THR A 41 8.99 3.03 13.95
C THR A 41 8.78 2.96 12.44
N VAL A 42 9.36 3.91 11.69
CA VAL A 42 9.29 3.91 10.21
C VAL A 42 10.01 2.69 9.63
N SER A 43 11.15 2.30 10.20
CA SER A 43 11.83 1.05 9.80
C SER A 43 10.94 -0.18 10.04
N ARG A 44 10.28 -0.27 11.21
CA ARG A 44 9.36 -1.38 11.51
C ARG A 44 8.16 -1.43 10.56
N TRP A 45 7.65 -0.28 10.11
CA TRP A 45 6.58 -0.25 9.12
C TRP A 45 7.01 -0.89 7.80
N ARG A 46 8.21 -0.58 7.33
CA ARG A 46 8.76 -1.17 6.10
C ARG A 46 8.84 -2.70 6.17
N GLU A 47 9.16 -3.25 7.34
CA GLU A 47 9.37 -4.68 7.51
C GLU A 47 8.06 -5.45 7.76
N ASN A 48 7.16 -4.90 8.59
CA ASN A 48 6.04 -5.67 9.14
C ASN A 48 4.66 -5.19 8.65
N LEU A 49 4.56 -3.93 8.23
CA LEU A 49 3.28 -3.27 7.97
C LEU A 49 3.02 -3.10 6.47
N LEU A 50 4.05 -2.74 5.70
CA LEU A 50 3.96 -2.50 4.26
C LEU A 50 3.33 -3.66 3.47
N PRO A 51 3.69 -4.94 3.68
CA PRO A 51 3.11 -6.03 2.90
C PRO A 51 1.58 -6.17 3.09
N ASN A 52 1.12 -6.14 4.34
CA ASN A 52 -0.30 -6.27 4.67
C ASN A 52 -1.11 -5.03 4.24
N MET A 53 -0.54 -3.83 4.41
CA MET A 53 -1.20 -2.59 3.98
C MET A 53 -1.29 -2.47 2.46
N SER A 54 -0.29 -2.97 1.74
CA SER A 54 -0.33 -2.97 0.27
C SER A 54 -1.42 -3.90 -0.27
N MET A 55 -1.62 -5.05 0.38
CA MET A 55 -2.75 -5.94 0.08
C MET A 55 -4.10 -5.28 0.39
N LEU A 56 -4.23 -4.66 1.57
CA LEU A 56 -5.45 -3.95 1.93
C LEU A 56 -5.78 -2.82 0.93
N LEU A 57 -4.78 -2.02 0.56
CA LEU A 57 -4.94 -0.97 -0.45
C LEU A 57 -5.35 -1.54 -1.82
N ALA A 58 -4.73 -2.64 -2.25
CA ALA A 58 -5.13 -3.31 -3.50
C ALA A 58 -6.59 -3.77 -3.48
N ILE A 59 -7.07 -4.32 -2.36
CA ILE A 59 -8.47 -4.73 -2.19
C ILE A 59 -9.40 -3.50 -2.26
N LEU A 60 -9.05 -2.41 -1.57
CA LEU A 60 -9.87 -1.19 -1.54
C LEU A 60 -9.95 -0.51 -2.92
N ILE A 61 -8.84 -0.46 -3.66
CA ILE A 61 -8.80 0.08 -5.03
C ILE A 61 -9.65 -0.77 -5.97
N SER A 62 -9.48 -2.09 -5.91
CA SER A 62 -10.27 -3.05 -6.69
C SER A 62 -11.76 -2.94 -6.39
N HIS A 63 -12.13 -2.76 -5.12
CA HIS A 63 -13.51 -2.56 -4.70
C HIS A 63 -14.08 -1.24 -5.24
N ARG A 64 -13.34 -0.13 -5.15
CA ARG A 64 -13.77 1.18 -5.67
C ARG A 64 -14.10 1.11 -7.17
N GLN A 65 -13.20 0.52 -7.96
CA GLN A 65 -13.39 0.38 -9.41
C GLN A 65 -14.64 -0.44 -9.78
N SER A 66 -14.99 -1.43 -8.96
CA SER A 66 -16.22 -2.20 -9.13
C SER A 66 -17.48 -1.39 -8.85
N VAL A 67 -17.44 -0.43 -7.91
CA VAL A 67 -18.59 0.41 -7.56
C VAL A 67 -18.81 1.48 -8.63
N GLU A 68 -17.75 2.14 -9.07
CA GLU A 68 -17.82 3.15 -10.13
C GLU A 68 -18.32 2.55 -11.45
N GLY A 69 -17.86 1.35 -11.82
CA GLY A 69 -18.34 0.66 -13.03
C GLY A 69 -19.80 0.20 -12.97
N GLN A 70 -20.45 0.19 -11.79
CA GLN A 70 -21.88 -0.12 -11.63
C GLN A 70 -22.76 1.14 -11.66
N MET A 71 -22.18 2.33 -11.48
CA MET A 71 -22.90 3.60 -11.53
C MET A 71 -22.95 4.20 -12.95
N GLU A 72 -22.09 3.72 -13.85
CA GLU A 72 -21.99 4.17 -15.25
C GLU A 72 -22.79 3.29 -16.24
N ALA A 73 -23.65 2.38 -15.74
CA ALA A 73 -24.42 1.41 -16.54
C ALA A 73 -25.93 1.65 -16.47
#